data_AF-A0AAE3XD51-F1
#
_entry.id   AF-A0AAE3XD51-F1
#
_cell.length_a   1.000
_cell.length_b   1.000
_cell.length_c   1.000
_cell.angle_alpha   90.00
_cell.angle_beta   90.00
_cell.angle_gamma   90.00
#
_symmetry.space_group_name_H-M   'P 1'
#
loop_
_entity.id
_entity.type
_entity.pdbx_description
1 polymer ?
#
loop_
_entity_poly.entity_id
_entity_poly.type
_entity_poly.pdbx_seq_one_letter_code
_entity_poly.pdbx_strand_id
1 'polypeptide(L)'
;MLALDSSAMSRYGSPFDDQMLEAVLGSVTDEAVLRLLRRAPLKSLTFRSNPGAPPGTNDGGHVVINTAPRLPPSIGITHEYAQTDVAYYSLVLLHEIAHVVANQLTGTGASEAAHQAFLEVFQKGGGVTRYALNRCGEGRTLSEYFAETFTAAVALPQLRANDPEGFDHMSALLGAVRDAPA
;
A
#
# COMPACT_ATOMS: atom_id res chain seq x y z
N MET A 1 -18.79 -5.81 11.44
CA MET A 1 -17.66 -6.18 10.56
C MET A 1 -17.31 -4.94 9.75
N LEU A 2 -16.07 -4.47 9.82
CA LEU A 2 -15.60 -3.38 8.95
C LEU A 2 -15.33 -3.96 7.56
N ALA A 3 -15.57 -3.19 6.51
CA ALA A 3 -15.27 -3.54 5.13
C ALA A 3 -14.77 -2.30 4.39
N LEU A 4 -14.01 -2.51 3.32
CA LEU A 4 -13.60 -1.43 2.43
C LEU A 4 -14.85 -0.82 1.78
N ASP A 5 -15.02 0.49 1.90
CA ASP A 5 -16.11 1.18 1.22
C ASP A 5 -15.82 1.25 -0.29
N SER A 6 -16.53 0.44 -1.06
CA SER A 6 -16.41 0.38 -2.52
C SER A 6 -17.41 1.29 -3.24
N SER A 7 -18.18 2.13 -2.55
CA SER A 7 -19.19 3.01 -3.16
C SER A 7 -18.58 4.05 -4.10
N ALA A 8 -17.32 4.43 -3.87
CA ALA A 8 -16.54 5.34 -4.71
C ALA A 8 -15.77 4.63 -5.84
N MET A 9 -15.97 3.32 -6.03
CA MET A 9 -15.28 2.56 -7.07
C MET A 9 -15.90 2.78 -8.45
N SER A 10 -15.06 3.12 -9.44
CA SER A 10 -15.43 3.09 -10.85
C SER A 10 -15.15 1.70 -11.42
N ARG A 11 -16.19 1.05 -11.96
CA ARG A 11 -16.08 -0.18 -12.74
C ARG A 11 -15.77 0.07 -14.22
N TYR A 12 -15.85 1.32 -14.66
CA TYR A 12 -15.70 1.67 -16.07
C TYR A 12 -14.25 1.48 -16.54
N GLY A 13 -14.05 0.64 -17.55
CA GLY A 13 -12.72 0.36 -18.13
C GLY A 13 -11.89 -0.69 -17.36
N SER A 14 -12.45 -1.32 -16.32
CA SER A 14 -11.83 -2.46 -15.65
C SER A 14 -11.87 -3.69 -16.54
N PRO A 15 -10.74 -4.39 -16.77
CA PRO A 15 -10.75 -5.69 -17.43
C PRO A 15 -11.06 -6.85 -16.46
N PHE A 16 -11.20 -6.59 -15.16
CA PHE A 16 -11.68 -7.59 -14.21
C PHE A 16 -13.19 -7.72 -14.29
N ASP A 17 -13.65 -8.96 -14.19
CA ASP A 17 -15.04 -9.25 -13.88
C ASP A 17 -15.38 -8.90 -12.41
N ASP A 18 -16.66 -8.96 -12.09
CA ASP A 18 -17.17 -8.60 -10.77
C ASP A 18 -16.62 -9.51 -9.67
N GLN A 19 -16.38 -10.79 -9.96
CA GLN A 19 -15.86 -11.75 -8.98
C GLN A 19 -14.41 -11.44 -8.61
N MET A 20 -13.58 -11.10 -9.61
CA MET A 20 -12.20 -10.68 -9.38
C MET A 20 -12.13 -9.36 -8.63
N LEU A 21 -12.99 -8.39 -8.97
CA LEU A 21 -13.08 -7.13 -8.23
C LEU A 21 -13.46 -7.36 -6.77
N GLU A 22 -14.49 -8.16 -6.51
CA GLU A 22 -14.89 -8.49 -5.14
C GLU A 22 -13.80 -9.24 -4.38
N ALA A 23 -13.06 -10.13 -5.03
CA ALA A 23 -11.94 -10.85 -4.41
C ALA A 23 -10.79 -9.91 -4.01
N VAL A 24 -10.41 -8.96 -4.89
CA VAL A 24 -9.36 -7.96 -4.59
C VAL A 24 -9.81 -6.98 -3.50
N LEU A 25 -11.05 -6.51 -3.53
CA LEU A 25 -11.55 -5.60 -2.49
C LEU A 25 -11.69 -6.32 -1.15
N GLY A 26 -12.20 -7.55 -1.19
CA GLY A 26 -12.39 -8.41 -0.02
C GLY A 26 -11.08 -8.90 0.60
N SER A 27 -9.93 -8.73 -0.07
CA SER A 27 -8.63 -9.07 0.49
C SER A 27 -8.19 -8.09 1.59
N VAL A 28 -8.70 -6.86 1.59
CA VAL A 28 -8.39 -5.84 2.59
C VAL A 28 -9.22 -6.11 3.85
N THR A 29 -8.70 -6.99 4.69
CA THR A 29 -9.39 -7.47 5.90
C THR A 29 -8.77 -6.97 7.21
N ASP A 30 -7.59 -6.36 7.16
CA ASP A 30 -6.92 -5.86 8.35
C ASP A 30 -7.70 -4.71 9.00
N GLU A 31 -8.08 -4.90 10.27
CA GLU A 31 -8.93 -3.96 10.99
C GLU A 31 -8.29 -2.56 11.12
N ALA A 32 -6.97 -2.48 11.27
CA ALA A 32 -6.27 -1.19 11.34
C ALA A 32 -6.40 -0.43 10.02
N VAL A 33 -6.17 -1.14 8.91
CA VAL A 33 -6.28 -0.57 7.55
C VAL A 33 -7.70 -0.06 7.32
N LEU A 34 -8.71 -0.85 7.68
CA LEU A 34 -10.11 -0.45 7.53
C LEU A 34 -10.49 0.73 8.42
N ARG A 35 -9.97 0.80 9.65
CA ARG A 35 -10.16 1.97 10.55
C ARG A 35 -9.48 3.23 10.01
N LEU A 36 -8.26 3.10 9.47
CA LEU A 36 -7.56 4.20 8.81
C LEU A 36 -8.38 4.72 7.62
N LEU A 37 -8.89 3.84 6.78
CA LEU A 37 -9.71 4.22 5.63
C LEU A 37 -11.06 4.84 6.01
N ARG A 38 -11.61 4.57 7.21
CA ARG A 38 -12.78 5.32 7.69
C ARG A 38 -12.46 6.77 8.04
N ARG A 39 -11.22 7.04 8.49
CA ARG A 39 -10.73 8.40 8.81
C ARG A 39 -10.19 9.09 7.56
N ALA A 40 -9.72 8.32 6.59
CA ALA A 40 -9.15 8.75 5.33
C ALA A 40 -9.78 7.98 4.16
N PRO A 41 -11.06 8.25 3.84
CA PRO A 41 -11.77 7.50 2.81
C PRO A 41 -11.14 7.72 1.44
N LEU A 42 -11.13 6.64 0.64
CA LEU A 42 -10.79 6.74 -0.78
C LEU A 42 -11.82 7.63 -1.47
N LYS A 43 -11.36 8.61 -2.25
CA LYS A 43 -12.24 9.46 -3.07
C LYS A 43 -12.70 8.74 -4.32
N SER A 44 -11.85 7.89 -4.87
CA SER A 44 -12.21 6.97 -5.95
C SER A 44 -11.23 5.81 -6.02
N LEU A 45 -11.71 4.66 -6.49
CA LEU A 45 -10.88 3.51 -6.86
C LEU A 45 -11.21 3.09 -8.29
N THR A 46 -10.20 3.05 -9.17
CA THR A 46 -10.39 2.65 -10.58
C THR A 46 -9.44 1.53 -10.95
N PHE A 47 -9.96 0.45 -11.50
CA PHE A 47 -9.17 -0.57 -12.18
C PHE A 47 -9.19 -0.28 -13.69
N ARG A 48 -8.04 -0.20 -14.34
CA ARG A 48 -7.96 0.06 -15.79
C ARG A 48 -6.83 -0.71 -16.45
N SER A 49 -7.01 -1.07 -17.72
CA SER A 49 -5.92 -1.58 -18.55
C SER A 49 -5.19 -0.43 -19.25
N ASN A 50 -3.96 -0.14 -18.84
CA ASN A 50 -3.11 0.87 -19.48
C ASN A 50 -1.65 0.38 -19.64
N PRO A 51 -1.32 -0.36 -20.72
CA PRO A 51 0.02 -0.88 -20.94
C PRO A 51 1.12 0.20 -20.79
N GLY A 52 2.14 -0.09 -19.99
CA GLY A 52 3.29 0.82 -19.76
C GLY A 52 3.13 1.85 -18.64
N ALA A 53 1.93 2.05 -18.08
CA ALA A 53 1.73 2.93 -16.92
C ALA A 53 2.16 2.27 -15.58
N PRO A 54 2.43 3.06 -14.51
CA PRO A 54 2.61 2.60 -13.12
C PRO A 54 1.59 1.52 -12.70
N PRO A 55 1.95 0.56 -11.82
CA PRO A 55 1.07 -0.55 -11.42
C PRO A 55 -0.11 -0.05 -10.59
N GLY A 56 0.11 1.00 -9.81
CA GLY A 56 -0.92 1.85 -9.28
C GLY A 56 -0.45 3.30 -9.27
N THR A 57 -1.38 4.21 -9.00
CA THR A 57 -1.09 5.61 -8.70
C THR A 57 -2.06 6.12 -7.66
N ASN A 58 -1.54 6.93 -6.74
CA ASN A 58 -2.34 7.73 -5.83
C ASN A 58 -2.23 9.23 -6.15
N ASP A 59 -3.38 9.91 -6.22
CA ASP A 59 -3.45 11.38 -6.24
C ASP A 59 -4.51 11.85 -5.24
N GLY A 60 -4.07 12.24 -4.04
CA GLY A 60 -4.93 12.88 -3.04
C GLY A 60 -6.17 12.08 -2.63
N GLY A 61 -6.09 10.75 -2.64
CA GLY A 61 -7.21 9.83 -2.34
C GLY A 61 -7.87 9.20 -3.57
N HIS A 62 -7.44 9.56 -4.78
CA HIS A 62 -7.82 8.87 -6.02
C HIS A 62 -6.82 7.74 -6.28
N VAL A 63 -7.25 6.50 -6.14
CA VAL A 63 -6.44 5.31 -6.40
C VAL A 63 -6.78 4.75 -7.78
N VAL A 64 -5.74 4.51 -8.57
CA VAL A 64 -5.87 3.81 -9.86
C VAL A 64 -4.97 2.59 -9.82
N ILE A 65 -5.53 1.42 -10.15
CA ILE A 65 -4.79 0.16 -10.29
C ILE A 65 -4.74 -0.20 -11.77
N ASN A 66 -3.53 -0.31 -12.30
CA ASN A 66 -3.30 -0.68 -13.68
C ASN A 66 -3.16 -2.19 -13.80
N THR A 67 -4.07 -2.79 -14.56
CA THR A 67 -4.21 -4.24 -14.68
C THR A 67 -3.56 -4.81 -15.93
N ALA A 68 -2.90 -3.98 -16.75
CA ALA A 68 -2.17 -4.48 -17.90
C ALA A 68 -0.94 -5.30 -17.46
N PRO A 69 -0.65 -6.45 -18.08
CA PRO A 69 0.58 -7.22 -17.81
C PRO A 69 1.81 -6.36 -18.07
N ARG A 70 2.79 -6.40 -17.15
CA ARG A 70 4.03 -5.64 -17.28
C ARG A 70 5.11 -6.44 -18.01
N LEU A 71 5.82 -5.75 -18.90
CA LEU A 71 7.05 -6.21 -19.55
C LEU A 71 8.05 -5.04 -19.62
N PRO A 72 9.27 -5.17 -19.05
CA PRO A 72 9.73 -6.22 -18.14
C PRO A 72 9.05 -6.12 -16.75
N PRO A 73 9.14 -7.16 -15.90
CA PRO A 73 8.69 -7.08 -14.52
C PRO A 73 9.45 -5.96 -13.82
N SER A 74 8.73 -5.01 -13.21
CA SER A 74 9.32 -3.99 -12.33
C SER A 74 9.78 -4.62 -11.01
N ILE A 75 10.30 -3.83 -10.07
CA ILE A 75 11.00 -4.32 -8.88
C ILE A 75 10.31 -3.71 -7.66
N GLY A 76 9.87 -4.51 -6.68
CA GLY A 76 9.08 -4.09 -5.48
C GLY A 76 8.18 -5.20 -4.92
N ILE A 77 7.45 -5.02 -3.80
CA ILE A 77 6.50 -6.04 -3.29
C ILE A 77 5.48 -6.38 -4.36
N THR A 78 4.98 -5.34 -5.02
CA THR A 78 4.04 -5.43 -6.12
C THR A 78 4.63 -6.08 -7.37
N HIS A 79 5.88 -6.59 -7.36
CA HIS A 79 6.51 -7.19 -8.53
C HIS A 79 7.43 -8.41 -8.27
N GLU A 80 8.06 -8.51 -7.10
CA GLU A 80 8.98 -9.60 -6.73
C GLU A 80 8.24 -10.84 -6.25
N TYR A 81 7.07 -10.66 -5.62
CA TYR A 81 6.36 -11.72 -4.90
C TYR A 81 5.00 -12.08 -5.52
N ALA A 82 4.67 -11.49 -6.67
CA ALA A 82 3.32 -11.48 -7.17
C ALA A 82 3.28 -11.76 -8.69
N GLN A 83 2.64 -12.87 -9.08
CA GLN A 83 2.27 -13.17 -10.47
C GLN A 83 1.02 -12.36 -10.79
N THR A 84 0.76 -11.93 -12.03
CA THR A 84 -0.42 -11.11 -12.37
C THR A 84 -1.74 -11.85 -12.10
N ASP A 85 -2.18 -11.86 -10.85
CA ASP A 85 -3.28 -12.61 -10.27
C ASP A 85 -3.99 -11.78 -9.18
N VAL A 86 -5.04 -12.31 -8.56
CA VAL A 86 -5.78 -11.59 -7.51
C VAL A 86 -4.88 -11.19 -6.34
N ALA A 87 -3.91 -12.03 -5.95
CA ALA A 87 -2.99 -11.73 -4.85
C ALA A 87 -2.08 -10.55 -5.19
N TYR A 88 -1.61 -10.45 -6.43
CA TYR A 88 -0.89 -9.29 -6.94
C TYR A 88 -1.68 -8.00 -6.80
N TYR A 89 -2.90 -7.96 -7.33
CA TYR A 89 -3.69 -6.73 -7.31
C TYR A 89 -4.16 -6.36 -5.90
N SER A 90 -4.27 -7.34 -5.01
CA SER A 90 -4.46 -7.11 -3.57
C SER A 90 -3.27 -6.39 -2.94
N LEU A 91 -2.04 -6.78 -3.29
CA LEU A 91 -0.81 -6.12 -2.82
C LEU A 91 -0.67 -4.71 -3.40
N VAL A 92 -0.98 -4.51 -4.69
CA VAL A 92 -0.97 -3.18 -5.30
C VAL A 92 -2.01 -2.28 -4.64
N LEU A 93 -3.22 -2.78 -4.40
CA LEU A 93 -4.25 -2.02 -3.71
C LEU A 93 -3.81 -1.59 -2.30
N LEU A 94 -3.21 -2.49 -1.53
CA LEU A 94 -2.66 -2.17 -0.20
C LEU A 94 -1.55 -1.12 -0.27
N HIS A 95 -0.67 -1.22 -1.27
CA HIS A 95 0.41 -0.25 -1.49
C HIS A 95 -0.15 1.15 -1.78
N GLU A 96 -1.14 1.27 -2.66
CA GLU A 96 -1.75 2.57 -2.97
C GLU A 96 -2.57 3.13 -1.79
N ILE A 97 -3.23 2.26 -1.02
CA ILE A 97 -3.87 2.64 0.25
C ILE A 97 -2.83 3.19 1.22
N ALA A 98 -1.63 2.60 1.28
CA ALA A 98 -0.57 3.08 2.16
C ALA A 98 -0.15 4.51 1.82
N HIS A 99 -0.11 4.90 0.55
CA HIS A 99 0.12 6.30 0.15
C HIS A 99 -1.00 7.24 0.62
N VAL A 100 -2.27 6.82 0.53
CA VAL A 100 -3.40 7.59 1.06
C VAL A 100 -3.24 7.81 2.56
N VAL A 101 -2.90 6.73 3.29
CA VAL A 101 -2.69 6.75 4.73
C VAL A 101 -1.51 7.66 5.10
N ALA A 102 -0.38 7.54 4.40
CA ALA A 102 0.82 8.33 4.65
C ALA A 102 0.56 9.83 4.54
N ASN A 103 -0.16 10.25 3.49
CA ASN A 103 -0.52 11.65 3.24
C ASN A 103 -1.45 12.24 4.31
N GLN A 104 -2.19 11.40 5.03
CA GLN A 104 -3.11 11.84 6.09
C GLN A 104 -2.46 11.79 7.47
N LEU A 105 -1.54 10.85 7.67
CA LEU A 105 -0.75 10.80 8.89
C LEU A 105 0.02 12.11 9.05
N THR A 106 0.76 12.56 8.03
CA THR A 106 1.57 13.82 8.07
C THR A 106 0.82 15.09 8.48
N GLY A 107 -0.52 15.09 8.55
CA GLY A 107 -1.34 16.19 9.03
C GLY A 107 -1.69 16.18 10.52
N THR A 108 -1.23 15.21 11.32
CA THR A 108 -1.61 15.04 12.74
C THR A 108 -0.38 15.10 13.63
N GLY A 109 -0.32 15.84 14.74
CA GLY A 109 0.93 16.01 15.53
C GLY A 109 1.60 14.71 16.05
N ALA A 110 0.87 13.60 16.13
CA ALA A 110 1.42 12.26 16.41
C ALA A 110 2.22 11.66 15.23
N SER A 111 2.08 12.23 14.04
CA SER A 111 2.76 11.84 12.82
C SER A 111 4.16 12.32 12.71
N GLU A 112 4.54 13.41 13.40
CA GLU A 112 5.90 13.95 13.29
C GLU A 112 6.91 12.94 13.86
N ALA A 113 6.61 12.37 15.03
CA ALA A 113 7.45 11.35 15.67
C ALA A 113 7.51 10.05 14.85
N ALA A 114 6.37 9.59 14.31
CA ALA A 114 6.34 8.42 13.45
C ALA A 114 7.07 8.68 12.13
N HIS A 115 6.86 9.84 11.51
CA HIS A 115 7.56 10.27 10.30
C HIS A 115 9.06 10.32 10.51
N GLN A 116 9.51 10.91 11.62
CA GLN A 116 10.92 11.01 11.96
C GLN A 116 11.54 9.62 12.20
N ALA A 117 10.86 8.72 12.90
CA ALA A 117 11.31 7.35 13.07
C ALA A 117 11.47 6.62 11.72
N PHE A 118 10.47 6.72 10.84
CA PHE A 118 10.57 6.15 9.48
C PHE A 118 11.68 6.79 8.66
N LEU A 119 11.86 8.11 8.76
CA LEU A 119 12.92 8.85 8.07
C LEU A 119 14.31 8.40 8.54
N GLU A 120 14.50 8.13 9.82
CA GLU A 120 15.77 7.64 10.37
C GLU A 120 16.09 6.23 9.86
N VAL A 121 15.14 5.29 9.91
CA VAL A 121 15.33 3.94 9.35
C VAL A 121 15.61 4.02 7.86
N PHE A 122 14.86 4.87 7.16
CA PHE A 122 15.07 5.15 5.76
C PHE A 122 16.51 5.64 5.51
N GLN A 123 16.99 6.67 6.20
CA GLN A 123 18.35 7.21 6.03
C GLN A 123 19.46 6.19 6.32
N LYS A 124 19.23 5.22 7.22
CA LYS A 124 20.14 4.09 7.49
C LYS A 124 20.17 3.03 6.38
N GLY A 125 19.28 3.13 5.40
CA GLY A 125 19.16 2.17 4.30
C GLY A 125 18.20 1.02 4.55
N GLY A 126 17.24 1.17 5.48
CA GLY A 126 16.17 0.19 5.70
C GLY A 126 15.27 0.00 4.46
N GLY A 127 14.67 -1.18 4.36
CA GLY A 127 13.76 -1.52 3.27
C GLY A 127 13.41 -3.01 3.24
N VAL A 128 12.12 -3.30 3.07
CA VAL A 128 11.60 -4.67 3.02
C VAL A 128 11.82 -5.37 1.67
N THR A 129 12.10 -4.61 0.60
CA THR A 129 12.33 -5.10 -0.78
C THR A 129 13.49 -4.41 -1.47
N ARG A 130 13.94 -4.94 -2.61
CA ARG A 130 15.01 -4.28 -3.41
C ARG A 130 14.64 -2.87 -3.86
N TYR A 131 13.35 -2.64 -4.11
CA TYR A 131 12.80 -1.33 -4.45
C TYR A 131 12.92 -0.37 -3.26
N ALA A 132 12.43 -0.77 -2.09
CA ALA A 132 12.55 0.00 -0.86
C ALA A 132 14.03 0.26 -0.47
N LEU A 133 14.91 -0.70 -0.77
CA LEU A 133 16.36 -0.63 -0.54
C LEU A 133 17.14 0.15 -1.62
N ASN A 134 16.47 0.76 -2.61
CA ASN A 134 17.09 1.50 -3.72
C ASN A 134 18.15 0.69 -4.49
N ARG A 135 17.97 -0.63 -4.63
CA ARG A 135 18.90 -1.49 -5.38
C ARG A 135 18.60 -1.53 -6.89
N CYS A 136 17.82 -0.55 -7.36
CA CYS A 136 17.25 -0.51 -8.71
C CYS A 136 17.54 0.80 -9.47
N GLY A 137 18.15 1.80 -8.82
CA GLY A 137 18.53 3.05 -9.47
C GLY A 137 17.39 4.04 -9.73
N GLU A 138 16.16 3.72 -9.34
CA GLU A 138 15.01 4.63 -9.35
C GLU A 138 14.97 5.42 -8.03
N GLY A 139 14.75 6.74 -8.10
CA GLY A 139 14.86 7.65 -6.96
C GLY A 139 14.05 7.18 -5.75
N ARG A 140 14.74 6.84 -4.67
CA ARG A 140 14.16 6.40 -3.41
C ARG A 140 13.37 7.53 -2.75
N THR A 141 12.08 7.33 -2.50
CA THR A 141 11.29 8.27 -1.69
C THR A 141 10.88 7.63 -0.36
N LEU A 142 10.76 8.46 0.67
CA LEU A 142 10.23 8.03 1.97
C LEU A 142 8.81 7.46 1.83
N SER A 143 8.03 7.99 0.87
CA SER A 143 6.66 7.54 0.57
C SER A 143 6.63 6.10 0.07
N GLU A 144 7.51 5.75 -0.88
CA GLU A 144 7.63 4.37 -1.39
C GLU A 144 8.09 3.39 -0.30
N TYR A 145 9.08 3.80 0.49
CA TYR A 145 9.53 3.00 1.64
C TYR A 145 8.41 2.76 2.65
N PHE A 146 7.63 3.79 2.97
CA PHE A 146 6.47 3.65 3.85
C PHE A 146 5.43 2.69 3.25
N ALA A 147 5.08 2.84 1.97
CA ALA A 147 4.07 2.03 1.31
C ALA A 147 4.45 0.56 1.20
N GLU A 148 5.71 0.27 0.86
CA GLU A 148 6.26 -1.08 0.85
C GLU A 148 6.26 -1.69 2.26
N THR A 149 6.72 -0.96 3.27
CA THR A 149 6.76 -1.45 4.65
C THR A 149 5.36 -1.68 5.22
N PHE A 150 4.40 -0.81 4.89
CA PHE A 150 2.99 -0.97 5.23
C PHE A 150 2.42 -2.25 4.62
N THR A 151 2.63 -2.44 3.32
CA THR A 151 2.14 -3.62 2.59
C THR A 151 2.76 -4.89 3.15
N ALA A 152 4.06 -4.88 3.47
CA ALA A 152 4.74 -5.99 4.11
C ALA A 152 4.15 -6.31 5.49
N ALA A 153 3.92 -5.29 6.32
CA ALA A 153 3.37 -5.46 7.66
C ALA A 153 1.97 -6.08 7.67
N VAL A 154 1.16 -5.75 6.67
CA VAL A 154 -0.23 -6.23 6.56
C VAL A 154 -0.29 -7.61 5.90
N ALA A 155 0.44 -7.84 4.81
CA ALA A 155 0.20 -8.99 3.94
C ALA A 155 1.38 -9.96 3.82
N LEU A 156 2.61 -9.55 4.17
CA LEU A 156 3.83 -10.34 3.96
C LEU A 156 4.76 -10.28 5.19
N PRO A 157 4.30 -10.74 6.38
CA PRO A 157 5.05 -10.60 7.63
C PRO A 157 6.42 -11.28 7.63
N GLN A 158 6.64 -12.25 6.75
CA GLN A 158 7.95 -12.88 6.53
C GLN A 158 9.03 -11.88 6.09
N LEU A 159 8.66 -10.75 5.48
CA LEU A 159 9.60 -9.72 5.05
C LEU A 159 10.18 -8.89 6.21
N ARG A 160 9.67 -9.06 7.44
CA ARG A 160 10.26 -8.46 8.64
C ARG A 160 11.75 -8.74 8.77
N ALA A 161 12.24 -9.89 8.30
CA ALA A 161 13.66 -10.23 8.36
C ALA A 161 14.56 -9.27 7.57
N ASN A 162 14.02 -8.59 6.55
CA ASN A 162 14.77 -7.68 5.69
C ASN A 162 14.90 -6.28 6.31
N ASP A 163 13.90 -5.84 7.07
CA ASP A 163 13.90 -4.56 7.79
C ASP A 163 13.10 -4.67 9.10
N PRO A 164 13.71 -5.20 10.16
CA PRO A 164 13.01 -5.37 11.43
C PRO A 164 12.58 -4.05 12.07
N GLU A 165 13.41 -3.01 11.99
CA GLU A 165 13.17 -1.70 12.62
C GLU A 165 11.99 -0.98 11.94
N GLY A 166 11.99 -0.90 10.60
CA GLY A 166 10.88 -0.34 9.84
C GLY A 166 9.57 -1.10 10.06
N PHE A 167 9.64 -2.43 10.09
CA PHE A 167 8.49 -3.28 10.34
C PHE A 167 7.92 -3.10 11.76
N ASP A 168 8.77 -2.97 12.77
CA ASP A 168 8.35 -2.76 14.16
C ASP A 168 7.69 -1.38 14.32
N HIS A 169 8.22 -0.32 13.68
CA HIS A 169 7.56 0.99 13.63
C HIS A 169 6.18 0.94 12.94
N MET A 170 6.08 0.22 11.82
CA MET A 170 4.81 0.05 11.12
C MET A 170 3.80 -0.73 11.97
N SER A 171 4.26 -1.79 12.62
CA SER A 171 3.42 -2.63 13.48
C SER A 171 2.91 -1.86 14.69
N ALA A 172 3.74 -1.01 15.30
CA ALA A 172 3.34 -0.11 16.37
C ALA A 172 2.27 0.88 15.90
N LEU A 173 2.43 1.46 14.71
CA LEU A 173 1.46 2.38 14.12
C LEU A 173 0.10 1.68 13.88
N LEU A 174 0.11 0.51 13.25
CA LEU A 174 -1.11 -0.27 13.01
C LEU A 174 -1.75 -0.73 14.33
N GLY A 175 -0.94 -1.10 15.34
CA GLY A 175 -1.42 -1.43 16.69
C GLY A 175 -2.15 -0.27 17.34
N ALA A 176 -1.54 0.92 17.37
CA ALA A 176 -2.15 2.12 17.93
C ALA A 176 -3.49 2.49 17.26
N VAL A 177 -3.61 2.26 15.95
CA VAL A 177 -4.86 2.45 15.21
C VAL A 177 -5.93 1.45 15.65
N ARG A 178 -5.58 0.17 15.85
CA ARG A 178 -6.52 -0.86 16.31
C ARG A 178 -7.05 -0.56 17.70
N ASP A 179 -6.16 -0.13 18.60
CA ASP A 179 -6.48 0.13 20.00
C ASP A 179 -7.19 1.48 20.21
N ALA A 180 -7.15 2.38 19.22
CA ALA A 180 -7.85 3.66 19.30
C ALA A 180 -9.38 3.45 19.39
N PRO A 181 -10.09 4.25 20.20
CA PRO A 181 -11.54 4.22 20.23
C PRO A 181 -12.12 4.52 18.84
N ALA A 182 -13.25 3.86 18.54
CA ALA A 182 -13.93 3.90 17.25
C ALA A 182 -14.45 5.30 16.90
#